data_AF-A0A1B0Z2J8-F1
#
_entry.id   AF-A0A1B0Z2J8-F1
#
_cell.length_a   1.000
_cell.length_b   1.000
_cell.length_c   1.000
_cell.angle_alpha   90.00
_cell.angle_beta   90.00
_cell.angle_gamma   90.00
#
_symmetry.space_group_name_H-M   'P 1'
#
loop_
_entity.id
_entity.type
_entity.pdbx_description
1 polymer ?
#
loop_
_entity_poly.entity_id
_entity_poly.type
_entity_poly.pdbx_seq_one_letter_code
_entity_poly.pdbx_strand_id
1 'polypeptide(L)'
;MAFIGNIVAAYAAQQIGEYNAQLYNQQASFAKAKAEQGRVAYNQLDRPRLLKSQASNYSNYYVSRAVSGAQLGRGSPYASLLEFQVNQHTDLAIADYNETVDYTDMQNQSLLLSAKAKGERFRGQMTAGVELGKAGGSLLEWLQS
;
A
#
# COMPACT_ATOMS: atom_id res chain seq x y z
N MET A 1 -0.06 38.60 -31.16
CA MET A 1 -0.95 37.44 -30.88
C MET A 1 -0.36 36.44 -29.86
N ALA A 2 0.93 36.51 -29.47
CA ALA A 2 1.54 35.53 -28.56
C ALA A 2 1.26 35.74 -27.06
N PHE A 3 1.12 36.99 -26.60
CA PHE A 3 1.00 37.34 -25.18
C PHE A 3 -0.19 36.68 -24.45
N ILE A 4 -1.42 36.91 -24.94
CA ILE A 4 -2.65 36.39 -24.31
C ILE A 4 -2.69 34.85 -24.38
N GLY A 5 -2.25 34.26 -25.49
CA GLY A 5 -2.17 32.81 -25.66
C GLY A 5 -1.26 32.16 -24.62
N ASN A 6 -0.10 32.76 -24.35
CA ASN A 6 0.86 32.29 -23.35
C ASN A 6 0.31 32.39 -21.91
N ILE A 7 -0.45 33.45 -21.57
CA ILE A 7 -1.12 33.57 -20.26
C ILE A 7 -2.18 32.48 -20.07
N VAL A 8 -3.02 32.25 -21.09
CA VAL A 8 -4.04 31.20 -21.05
C VAL A 8 -3.39 29.82 -20.94
N ALA A 9 -2.30 29.58 -21.68
CA ALA A 9 -1.53 28.34 -21.58
C ALA A 9 -0.93 28.15 -20.18
N ALA A 10 -0.43 29.21 -19.55
CA ALA A 10 0.09 29.15 -18.19
C ALA A 10 -0.98 28.75 -17.18
N TYR A 11 -2.15 29.39 -17.25
CA TYR A 11 -3.28 29.05 -16.38
C TYR A 11 -3.75 27.61 -16.59
N ALA A 12 -3.89 27.18 -17.85
CA ALA A 12 -4.26 25.81 -18.18
C ALA A 12 -3.26 24.79 -17.64
N ALA A 13 -1.95 25.04 -17.78
CA ALA A 13 -0.91 24.16 -17.28
C ALA A 13 -0.96 24.01 -15.75
N GLN A 14 -1.19 25.11 -15.02
CA GLN A 14 -1.33 25.07 -13.57
C GLN A 14 -2.58 24.26 -13.15
N GLN A 15 -3.71 24.48 -13.82
CA GLN A 15 -4.94 23.73 -13.53
C GLN A 15 -4.82 22.23 -13.81
N ILE A 16 -4.17 21.86 -14.92
CA ILE A 16 -3.89 20.45 -15.23
C ILE A 16 -2.99 19.82 -14.16
N GLY A 17 -1.93 20.52 -13.73
CA GLY A 17 -1.04 20.05 -12.68
C GLY A 17 -1.77 19.85 -11.34
N GLU A 18 -2.64 20.77 -10.95
CA GLU A 18 -3.48 20.66 -9.75
C GLU A 18 -4.47 19.50 -9.85
N TYR A 19 -5.16 19.34 -10.97
CA TYR A 19 -6.10 18.25 -11.20
C TYR A 19 -5.42 16.87 -11.09
N ASN A 20 -4.29 16.69 -11.78
CA ASN A 20 -3.53 15.45 -11.72
C ASN A 20 -3.03 15.17 -10.30
N ALA A 21 -2.59 16.20 -9.58
CA ALA A 21 -2.16 16.06 -8.20
C ALA A 21 -3.31 15.64 -7.28
N GLN A 22 -4.51 16.20 -7.45
CA GLN A 22 -5.69 15.79 -6.69
C GLN A 22 -6.04 14.34 -6.95
N LEU A 23 -6.05 13.92 -8.22
CA LEU A 23 -6.31 12.53 -8.61
C LEU A 23 -5.31 11.57 -7.94
N TYR A 24 -4.01 11.86 -8.01
CA TYR A 24 -3.00 11.01 -7.38
C TYR A 24 -3.11 10.99 -5.85
N ASN A 25 -3.44 12.12 -5.21
CA ASN A 25 -3.68 12.15 -3.77
C ASN A 25 -4.92 11.33 -3.37
N GLN A 26 -5.97 11.33 -4.20
CA GLN A 26 -7.15 10.50 -3.95
C GLN A 26 -6.85 9.01 -4.13
N GLN A 27 -6.02 8.64 -5.10
CA GLN A 27 -5.52 7.27 -5.22
C GLN A 27 -4.66 6.87 -4.02
N ALA A 28 -3.80 7.78 -3.53
CA ALA A 28 -2.97 7.55 -2.35
C ALA A 28 -3.83 7.31 -1.10
N SER A 29 -4.86 8.14 -0.86
CA SER A 29 -5.75 7.99 0.28
C SER A 29 -6.56 6.68 0.21
N PHE A 30 -7.01 6.30 -0.98
CA PHE A 30 -7.68 5.02 -1.20
C PHE A 30 -6.75 3.83 -0.91
N ALA A 31 -5.50 3.87 -1.41
CA ALA A 31 -4.52 2.81 -1.16
C ALA A 31 -4.25 2.66 0.34
N LYS A 32 -4.08 3.77 1.07
CA LYS A 32 -3.91 3.78 2.52
C LYS A 32 -5.12 3.20 3.25
N ALA A 33 -6.33 3.64 2.90
CA ALA A 33 -7.56 3.14 3.52
C ALA A 33 -7.76 1.63 3.27
N LYS A 34 -7.44 1.16 2.06
CA LYS A 34 -7.50 -0.26 1.72
C LYS A 34 -6.48 -1.08 2.52
N ALA A 35 -5.27 -0.57 2.73
CA ALA A 35 -4.26 -1.22 3.58
C ALA A 35 -4.75 -1.34 5.04
N GLU A 36 -5.28 -0.25 5.59
CA GLU A 36 -5.82 -0.23 6.96
C GLU A 36 -7.00 -1.20 7.12
N GLN A 37 -7.93 -1.23 6.17
CA GLN A 37 -9.05 -2.17 6.19
C GLN A 37 -8.58 -3.62 6.08
N GLY A 38 -7.61 -3.92 5.21
CA GLY A 38 -7.04 -5.26 5.06
C GLY A 38 -6.42 -5.76 6.35
N ARG A 39 -5.64 -4.90 7.02
CA ARG A 39 -5.08 -5.19 8.34
C ARG A 39 -6.14 -5.45 9.40
N VAL A 40 -7.16 -4.60 9.45
CA VAL A 40 -8.26 -4.76 10.42
C VAL A 40 -8.96 -6.09 10.19
N ALA A 41 -9.27 -6.43 8.93
CA ALA A 41 -9.86 -7.71 8.57
C ALA A 41 -8.96 -8.90 8.98
N TYR A 42 -7.65 -8.82 8.73
CA TYR A 42 -6.72 -9.86 9.15
C TYR A 42 -6.71 -10.05 10.66
N ASN A 43 -6.55 -8.97 11.42
CA ASN A 43 -6.46 -9.03 12.89
C ASN A 43 -7.76 -9.45 13.56
N GLN A 44 -8.92 -9.06 13.01
CA GLN A 44 -10.22 -9.34 13.61
C GLN A 44 -10.84 -10.66 13.15
N LEU A 45 -10.54 -11.13 11.93
CA LEU A 45 -11.19 -12.29 11.32
C LEU A 45 -10.22 -13.43 11.06
N ASP A 46 -9.18 -13.19 10.26
CA ASP A 46 -8.32 -14.29 9.79
C ASP A 46 -7.41 -14.81 10.89
N ARG A 47 -6.72 -13.95 11.62
CA ARG A 47 -5.79 -14.35 12.68
C ARG A 47 -6.49 -15.14 13.79
N PRO A 48 -7.64 -14.71 14.35
CA PRO A 48 -8.38 -15.51 15.32
C PRO A 48 -8.89 -16.83 14.75
N ARG A 49 -9.32 -16.85 13.48
CA ARG A 49 -9.77 -18.07 12.80
C ARG A 49 -8.64 -19.08 12.61
N LEU A 50 -7.45 -18.61 12.23
CA LEU A 50 -6.24 -19.43 12.12
C LEU A 50 -5.87 -20.03 13.48
N LEU A 51 -5.84 -19.23 14.54
CA LEU A 51 -5.59 -19.71 15.91
C LEU A 51 -6.61 -20.76 16.36
N LYS A 52 -7.90 -20.53 16.09
CA LYS A 52 -8.96 -21.51 16.41
C LYS A 52 -8.82 -22.81 15.63
N SER A 53 -8.46 -22.71 14.34
CA SER A 53 -8.17 -23.88 13.49
C SER A 53 -6.98 -24.67 14.03
N GLN A 54 -5.90 -23.99 14.41
CA GLN A 54 -4.71 -24.62 14.99
C GLN A 54 -5.04 -25.35 16.30
N ALA A 55 -5.79 -24.71 17.21
CA ALA A 55 -6.21 -25.34 18.46
C ALA A 55 -7.07 -26.60 18.21
N SER A 56 -7.96 -26.54 17.21
CA SER A 56 -8.81 -27.67 16.83
C SER A 56 -8.00 -28.82 16.23
N ASN A 57 -7.06 -28.51 15.33
CA ASN A 57 -6.19 -29.50 14.70
C ASN A 57 -5.25 -30.16 15.71
N TYR A 58 -4.69 -29.39 16.64
CA TYR A 58 -3.91 -29.91 17.75
C TYR A 58 -4.71 -30.87 18.62
N SER A 59 -5.95 -30.49 18.97
CA SER A 59 -6.84 -31.34 19.78
C SER A 59 -7.17 -32.65 19.06
N ASN A 60 -7.49 -32.61 17.78
CA ASN A 60 -7.77 -33.79 16.96
C ASN A 60 -6.55 -34.70 16.83
N TYR A 61 -5.37 -34.11 16.57
CA TYR A 61 -4.11 -34.85 16.50
C TYR A 61 -3.83 -35.53 17.85
N TYR A 62 -3.94 -34.81 18.96
CA TYR A 62 -3.77 -35.36 20.31
C TYR A 62 -4.73 -36.53 20.59
N VAL A 63 -6.03 -36.36 20.36
CA VAL A 63 -7.05 -37.42 20.59
C VAL A 63 -6.77 -38.64 19.70
N SER A 64 -6.44 -38.44 18.41
CA SER A 64 -6.12 -39.56 17.52
C SER A 64 -4.91 -40.37 17.99
N ARG A 65 -3.90 -39.71 18.58
CA ARG A 65 -2.72 -40.36 19.17
C ARG A 65 -3.04 -41.05 20.49
N ALA A 66 -3.90 -40.46 21.32
CA ALA A 66 -4.36 -41.08 22.57
C ALA A 66 -5.22 -42.33 22.35
N VAL A 67 -6.16 -42.29 21.39
CA VAL A 67 -7.09 -43.39 21.06
C VAL A 67 -6.39 -44.54 20.33
N SER A 68 -5.41 -44.26 19.48
CA SER A 68 -4.71 -45.29 18.71
C SER A 68 -3.82 -46.22 19.54
N GLY A 69 -3.65 -45.95 20.85
CA GLY A 69 -2.86 -46.80 21.75
C GLY A 69 -1.40 -46.95 21.34
N ALA A 70 -0.94 -46.17 20.35
CA ALA A 70 0.43 -46.12 19.91
C ALA A 70 1.26 -45.61 21.09
N GLN A 71 1.86 -46.56 21.83
CA GLN A 71 2.81 -46.24 22.88
C GLN A 71 3.84 -45.27 22.33
N LEU A 72 4.21 -44.35 23.20
CA LEU A 72 5.04 -43.23 22.93
C LEU A 72 6.48 -43.62 22.51
N GLY A 73 6.69 -44.12 21.27
CA GLY A 73 8.02 -44.42 20.72
C GLY A 73 8.00 -44.75 19.22
N ARG A 74 9.03 -44.45 18.41
CA ARG A 74 10.39 -43.97 18.65
C ARG A 74 10.58 -42.62 17.95
N GLY A 75 11.08 -41.63 18.71
CA GLY A 75 10.77 -40.21 18.54
C GLY A 75 9.54 -39.91 19.40
N SER A 76 9.74 -39.51 20.66
CA SER A 76 8.66 -39.37 21.66
C SER A 76 7.44 -38.68 21.01
N PRO A 77 6.18 -39.10 21.22
CA PRO A 77 5.04 -38.35 20.68
C PRO A 77 4.90 -36.97 21.29
N TYR A 78 5.62 -36.71 22.39
CA TYR A 78 5.91 -35.34 22.80
C TYR A 78 6.69 -34.58 21.71
N ALA A 79 7.72 -35.18 21.10
CA ALA A 79 8.45 -34.61 19.97
C ALA A 79 7.58 -34.44 18.72
N SER A 80 6.72 -35.40 18.37
CA SER A 80 5.82 -35.22 17.21
C SER A 80 4.71 -34.20 17.47
N LEU A 81 4.22 -34.09 18.72
CA LEU A 81 3.32 -33.00 19.15
C LEU A 81 4.02 -31.64 19.12
N LEU A 82 5.28 -31.58 19.57
CA LEU A 82 6.10 -30.36 19.50
C LEU A 82 6.36 -29.94 18.06
N GLU A 83 6.72 -30.88 17.17
CA GLU A 83 6.92 -30.60 15.76
C GLU A 83 5.63 -30.08 15.11
N PHE A 84 4.49 -30.70 15.39
CA PHE A 84 3.19 -30.23 14.92
C PHE A 84 2.87 -28.81 15.44
N GLN A 85 3.17 -28.54 16.71
CA GLN A 85 2.98 -27.22 17.30
C GLN A 85 3.93 -26.17 16.68
N VAL A 86 5.20 -26.50 16.47
CA VAL A 86 6.19 -25.64 15.81
C VAL A 86 5.76 -25.31 14.38
N ASN A 87 5.26 -26.30 13.62
CA ASN A 87 4.77 -26.07 12.26
C ASN A 87 3.58 -25.10 12.25
N GLN A 88 2.61 -25.27 13.15
CA GLN A 88 1.46 -24.35 13.26
C GLN A 88 1.87 -22.92 13.66
N HIS A 89 2.83 -22.77 14.59
CA HIS A 89 3.36 -21.46 14.93
C HIS A 89 4.11 -20.82 13.75
N THR A 90 4.84 -21.63 12.99
CA THR A 90 5.54 -21.17 11.78
C THR A 90 4.55 -20.70 10.72
N ASP A 91 3.46 -21.45 10.49
CA ASP A 91 2.39 -21.06 9.55
C ASP A 91 1.73 -19.73 9.96
N LEU A 92 1.47 -19.55 11.26
CA LEU A 92 0.93 -18.28 11.77
C LEU A 92 1.92 -17.13 11.58
N ALA A 93 3.21 -17.35 11.87
CA ALA A 93 4.24 -16.34 11.70
C ALA A 93 4.41 -15.94 10.22
N ILE A 94 4.30 -16.89 9.29
CA ILE A 94 4.29 -16.62 7.85
C ILE A 94 3.07 -15.77 7.48
N ALA A 95 1.88 -16.08 8.02
CA ALA A 95 0.69 -15.29 7.77
C ALA A 95 0.80 -13.87 8.34
N ASP A 96 1.30 -13.71 9.57
CA ASP A 96 1.54 -12.40 10.22
C ASP A 96 2.58 -11.59 9.40
N TYR A 97 3.63 -12.26 8.90
CA TYR A 97 4.65 -11.64 8.04
C TYR A 97 4.07 -11.17 6.70
N ASN A 98 3.31 -12.03 6.01
CA ASN A 98 2.71 -11.70 4.72
C ASN A 98 1.76 -10.49 4.84
N GLU A 99 0.91 -10.45 5.87
CA GLU A 99 0.05 -9.27 6.12
C GLU A 99 0.88 -8.00 6.33
N THR A 100 1.98 -8.12 7.10
CA THR A 100 2.84 -6.96 7.39
C THR A 100 3.52 -6.43 6.13
N VAL A 101 3.99 -7.33 5.26
CA VAL A 101 4.59 -6.99 3.96
C VAL A 101 3.55 -6.33 3.07
N ASP A 102 2.38 -6.97 2.89
CA ASP A 102 1.31 -6.44 2.05
C ASP A 102 0.88 -5.04 2.49
N TYR A 103 0.70 -4.83 3.81
CA TYR A 103 0.39 -3.51 4.34
C TYR A 103 1.49 -2.50 4.04
N THR A 104 2.75 -2.87 4.24
CA THR A 104 3.90 -1.98 4.04
C THR A 104 4.02 -1.59 2.57
N ASP A 105 3.84 -2.54 1.66
CA ASP A 105 3.87 -2.31 0.22
C ASP A 105 2.74 -1.36 -0.21
N MET A 106 1.53 -1.54 0.33
CA MET A 106 0.42 -0.62 0.05
C MET A 106 0.67 0.79 0.62
N GLN A 107 1.27 0.91 1.80
CA GLN A 107 1.67 2.21 2.33
C GLN A 107 2.75 2.86 1.47
N ASN A 108 3.75 2.10 1.02
CA ASN A 108 4.78 2.58 0.12
C ASN A 108 4.18 3.04 -1.22
N GLN A 109 3.23 2.29 -1.77
CA GLN A 109 2.48 2.70 -2.96
C GLN A 109 1.73 4.02 -2.74
N SER A 110 1.09 4.20 -1.58
CA SER A 110 0.41 5.46 -1.24
C SER A 110 1.40 6.64 -1.22
N LEU A 111 2.58 6.45 -0.62
CA LEU A 111 3.62 7.47 -0.54
C LEU A 111 4.16 7.83 -1.94
N LEU A 112 4.36 6.84 -2.80
CA LEU A 112 4.76 7.06 -4.19
C LEU A 112 3.70 7.82 -4.98
N LEU A 113 2.41 7.52 -4.78
CA LEU A 113 1.32 8.26 -5.42
C LEU A 113 1.26 9.71 -4.93
N SER A 114 1.40 9.95 -3.63
CA SER A 114 1.50 11.32 -3.09
C SER A 114 2.75 12.07 -3.59
N ALA A 115 3.88 11.37 -3.79
CA ALA A 115 5.06 11.96 -4.39
C ALA A 115 4.82 12.35 -5.86
N LYS A 116 4.16 11.48 -6.64
CA LYS A 116 3.73 11.80 -8.01
C LYS A 116 2.80 13.00 -8.04
N ALA A 117 1.86 13.11 -7.10
CA ALA A 117 0.98 14.27 -6.99
C ALA A 117 1.77 15.58 -6.82
N LYS A 118 2.79 15.59 -5.95
CA LYS A 118 3.67 16.75 -5.78
C LYS A 118 4.44 17.07 -7.07
N GLY A 119 4.94 16.05 -7.76
CA GLY A 119 5.62 16.20 -9.04
C GLY A 119 4.74 16.81 -10.13
N GLU A 120 3.47 16.42 -10.20
CA GLU A 120 2.49 16.97 -11.16
C GLU A 120 2.18 18.45 -10.92
N ARG A 121 1.96 18.81 -9.66
CA ARG A 121 1.80 20.23 -9.26
C ARG A 121 3.01 21.05 -9.67
N PHE A 122 4.19 20.57 -9.31
CA PHE A 122 5.44 21.24 -9.64
C PHE A 122 5.61 21.40 -11.15
N ARG A 123 5.33 20.35 -11.92
CA ARG A 123 5.37 20.39 -13.38
C ARG A 123 4.41 21.45 -13.95
N GLY A 124 3.17 21.49 -13.47
CA GLY A 124 2.19 22.49 -13.90
C GLY A 124 2.64 23.93 -13.58
N GLN A 125 3.18 24.16 -12.38
CA GLN A 125 3.73 25.45 -11.96
C GLN A 125 4.94 25.87 -12.80
N MET A 126 5.85 24.94 -13.08
CA MET A 126 7.02 25.20 -13.92
C MET A 126 6.63 25.55 -15.35
N THR A 127 5.72 24.78 -15.95
CA THR A 127 5.19 25.10 -17.29
C THR A 127 4.48 26.46 -17.29
N ALA A 128 3.68 26.76 -16.27
CA ALA A 128 3.05 28.05 -16.12
C ALA A 128 4.06 29.20 -16.05
N GLY A 129 5.13 29.04 -15.26
CA GLY A 129 6.21 30.01 -15.16
C GLY A 129 6.92 30.25 -16.50
N VAL A 130 7.19 29.20 -17.26
CA VAL A 130 7.79 29.31 -18.60
C VAL A 130 6.88 30.07 -19.56
N GLU A 131 5.58 29.73 -19.60
CA GLU A 131 4.63 30.41 -20.48
C GLU A 131 4.42 31.87 -20.08
N LEU A 132 4.35 32.19 -18.78
CA LEU A 132 4.33 33.58 -18.30
C LEU A 132 5.61 34.34 -18.67
N GLY A 133 6.78 33.68 -18.62
CA GLY A 133 8.04 34.26 -19.09
C GLY A 133 7.99 34.62 -20.58
N LYS A 134 7.46 33.72 -21.42
CA LYS A 134 7.25 33.98 -22.86
C LYS A 134 6.26 35.12 -23.09
N ALA A 135 5.18 35.19 -22.30
CA ALA A 135 4.26 36.32 -22.34
C ALA A 135 5.02 37.64 -22.04
N GLY A 136 5.76 37.70 -20.93
CA GLY A 136 6.56 38.87 -20.57
C GLY A 136 7.53 39.32 -21.67
N GLY A 137 8.26 38.38 -22.27
CA GLY A 137 9.15 38.66 -23.42
C GLY A 137 8.40 39.24 -24.62
N SER A 138 7.28 38.61 -25.02
CA SER A 138 6.48 39.11 -26.15
C SER A 138 5.84 40.48 -25.91
N LEU A 139 5.57 40.84 -24.65
CA LEU A 139 5.07 42.17 -24.29
C LEU A 139 6.17 43.23 -24.38
N LEU A 140 7.38 42.91 -23.91
CA LEU A 140 8.54 43.79 -24.01
C LEU A 140 8.91 44.09 -25.46
N GLU A 141 8.90 43.07 -26.33
CA GLU A 141 9.12 43.23 -27.77
C GLU A 141 8.07 44.15 -28.41
N TRP A 142 6.80 44.03 -28.02
CA TRP A 142 5.72 44.88 -28.54
C TRP A 142 5.81 46.33 -28.05
N LEU A 143 6.32 46.58 -26.84
CA LEU A 143 6.52 47.94 -26.32
C LEU A 143 7.72 48.66 -26.94
N GLN A 144 8.64 47.92 -27.56
CA GLN A 144 9.85 48.46 -28.20
C GLN A 144 9.69 48.68 -29.71
N SER A 145 8.56 48.23 -30.31
CA SER A 145 8.18 48.46 -31.70
C SER A 145 7.25 49.66 -31.86
#